data_AF-A0A7X7JQ85-F1
#
_entry.id   AF-A0A7X7JQ85-F1
#
_cell.length_a   1.000
_cell.length_b   1.000
_cell.length_c   1.000
_cell.angle_alpha   90.00
_cell.angle_beta   90.00
_cell.angle_gamma   90.00
#
_symmetry.space_group_name_H-M   'P 1'
#
loop_
_entity.id
_entity.type
_entity.pdbx_description
1 polymer ?
#
loop_
_entity_poly.entity_id
_entity_poly.type
_entity_poly.pdbx_seq_one_letter_code
_entity_poly.pdbx_strand_id
1 'polypeptide(L)'
;TGAAIYAPNMGKCSFEHVPVAEGDEITVEDMVLQVVDTPGHTPEHVSYVVIDTSRGTEPVAVFCGDTLFVGDVGRPDLFPGRAHELADSLYTSLHDKLLNLPEHCEVYPAHAAGSLCGRAMAAKRQSTIGYEKRYNDALHIQDREEFIASLTTDMPPAPDHFGRCSAINGRGPALVSSLPTPRALAPHEFAASASRHDTVIVDVRPYSAFGGQHIAGAFSLDMAGNLPTFAGWVVPPDKDILLVTADAGQVSEAVDWLRRVGMDRTVAYLEGGMAAWATAGLPIRHLPQLSAQELEETVAAHAGAIVVDTRAPAEYLAAHIRKSISMQVADIRTRFGELDKSAETLVVCSTGNRSSLGASMLMQRGFMNVKNVAGGVTGYVAAGFSLES
;
A
#
# COMPACT_ATOMS: atom_id res chain seq x y z
N THR A 1 -26.86 -0.14 -9.09
CA THR A 1 -27.68 -0.03 -7.86
C THR A 1 -28.63 1.14 -7.91
N GLY A 2 -28.34 2.22 -8.67
CA GLY A 2 -29.22 3.41 -8.74
C GLY A 2 -29.12 4.30 -7.49
N ALA A 3 -28.21 3.99 -6.57
CA ALA A 3 -27.93 4.82 -5.41
C ALA A 3 -27.26 6.13 -5.84
N ALA A 4 -27.70 7.25 -5.26
CA ALA A 4 -27.04 8.53 -5.44
C ALA A 4 -25.64 8.50 -4.82
N ILE A 5 -24.67 9.09 -5.51
CA ILE A 5 -23.30 9.24 -5.01
C ILE A 5 -23.22 10.59 -4.31
N TYR A 6 -22.78 10.61 -3.05
CA TYR A 6 -22.52 11.83 -2.30
C TYR A 6 -21.01 12.08 -2.24
N ALA A 7 -20.58 13.32 -2.47
CA ALA A 7 -19.17 13.69 -2.39
C ALA A 7 -19.03 15.13 -1.90
N PRO A 8 -17.92 15.49 -1.22
CA PRO A 8 -17.68 16.85 -0.77
C PRO A 8 -17.73 17.85 -1.93
N ASN A 9 -18.48 18.94 -1.77
CA ASN A 9 -18.61 20.00 -2.76
C ASN A 9 -17.24 20.59 -3.15
N MET A 10 -16.33 20.73 -2.17
CA MET A 10 -14.97 21.21 -2.42
C MET A 10 -14.10 20.24 -3.23
N GLY A 11 -14.46 18.96 -3.29
CA GLY A 11 -13.74 17.93 -4.04
C GLY A 11 -13.87 18.06 -5.56
N LYS A 12 -14.86 18.82 -6.05
CA LYS A 12 -15.07 19.13 -7.48
C LYS A 12 -15.01 17.90 -8.39
N CYS A 13 -15.70 16.83 -7.98
CA CYS A 13 -15.80 15.60 -8.76
C CYS A 13 -16.40 15.86 -10.16
N SER A 14 -15.86 15.21 -11.20
CA SER A 14 -16.23 15.41 -12.61
C SER A 14 -17.40 14.53 -13.09
N PHE A 15 -18.00 13.74 -12.20
CA PHE A 15 -19.12 12.85 -12.48
C PHE A 15 -20.38 13.32 -11.74
N GLU A 16 -21.54 12.80 -12.09
CA GLU A 16 -22.80 13.12 -11.43
C GLU A 16 -22.79 12.67 -9.96
N HIS A 17 -22.99 13.61 -9.05
CA HIS A 17 -23.04 13.38 -7.61
C HIS A 17 -23.90 14.44 -6.94
N VAL A 18 -24.33 14.15 -5.71
CA VAL A 18 -24.90 15.13 -4.78
C VAL A 18 -23.73 15.77 -4.03
N PRO A 19 -23.43 17.06 -4.28
CA PRO A 19 -22.38 17.75 -3.53
C PRO A 19 -22.87 17.99 -2.11
N VAL A 20 -22.00 17.75 -1.12
CA VAL A 20 -22.28 18.03 0.30
C VAL A 20 -21.31 19.03 0.90
N ALA A 21 -21.78 19.81 1.86
CA ALA A 21 -21.01 20.76 2.65
C ALA A 21 -21.42 20.68 4.13
N GLU A 22 -20.63 21.29 5.01
CA GLU A 22 -20.95 21.38 6.44
C GLU A 22 -22.40 21.87 6.68
N GLY A 23 -23.11 21.14 7.53
CA GLY A 23 -24.51 21.42 7.88
C GLY A 23 -25.54 20.72 6.99
N ASP A 24 -25.13 20.10 5.88
CA ASP A 24 -26.02 19.22 5.11
C ASP A 24 -26.35 17.95 5.91
N GLU A 25 -27.54 17.40 5.65
CA GLU A 25 -28.01 16.15 6.26
C GLU A 25 -28.39 15.13 5.19
N ILE A 26 -28.00 13.88 5.41
CA ILE A 26 -28.40 12.74 4.58
C ILE A 26 -29.22 11.80 5.44
N THR A 27 -30.49 11.61 5.09
CA THR A 27 -31.38 10.69 5.81
C THR A 27 -31.39 9.32 5.15
N VAL A 28 -31.13 8.29 5.96
CA VAL A 28 -31.22 6.87 5.58
C VAL A 28 -32.10 6.17 6.60
N GLU A 29 -33.38 6.00 6.27
CA GLU A 29 -34.39 5.48 7.20
C GLU A 29 -34.41 6.29 8.51
N ASP A 30 -34.19 5.64 9.66
CA ASP A 30 -34.16 6.27 10.98
C ASP A 30 -32.78 6.85 11.34
N MET A 31 -31.82 6.88 10.39
CA MET A 31 -30.50 7.47 10.58
C MET A 31 -30.39 8.82 9.87
N VAL A 32 -29.83 9.80 10.56
CA VAL A 32 -29.41 11.09 9.98
C VAL A 32 -27.89 11.17 10.02
N LEU A 33 -27.27 11.38 8.86
CA LEU A 33 -25.84 11.65 8.73
C LEU A 33 -25.66 13.15 8.54
N GLN A 34 -25.19 13.84 9.57
CA GLN A 34 -24.81 15.25 9.51
C GLN A 34 -23.41 15.39 8.96
N VAL A 35 -23.26 16.21 7.92
CA VAL A 35 -21.98 16.46 7.26
C VAL A 35 -21.22 17.54 8.04
N VAL A 36 -19.98 17.23 8.40
CA VAL A 36 -19.08 18.12 9.13
C VAL A 36 -17.78 18.26 8.34
N ASP A 37 -17.42 19.48 7.97
CA ASP A 37 -16.13 19.72 7.30
C ASP A 37 -15.00 19.42 8.28
N THR A 38 -14.10 18.51 7.91
CA THR A 38 -12.97 18.10 8.74
C THR A 38 -11.66 18.09 7.95
N PRO A 39 -11.31 19.22 7.30
CA PRO A 39 -10.10 19.32 6.50
C PRO A 39 -8.86 19.01 7.34
N GLY A 40 -7.88 18.37 6.70
CA GLY A 40 -6.63 18.03 7.36
C GLY A 40 -5.87 16.98 6.58
N HIS A 41 -6.43 15.78 6.49
CA HIS A 41 -5.86 14.76 5.61
C HIS A 41 -5.91 15.18 4.13
N THR A 42 -7.07 15.69 3.72
CA THR A 42 -7.27 16.37 2.45
C THR A 42 -8.01 17.69 2.69
N PRO A 43 -7.90 18.69 1.80
CA PRO A 43 -8.56 19.99 1.98
C PRO A 43 -10.09 19.88 1.89
N GLU A 44 -10.62 18.91 1.14
CA GLU A 44 -12.05 18.67 0.96
C GLU A 44 -12.65 17.65 1.94
N HIS A 45 -11.88 17.16 2.92
CA HIS A 45 -12.31 16.09 3.79
C HIS A 45 -13.55 16.47 4.61
N VAL A 46 -14.51 15.54 4.69
CA VAL A 46 -15.71 15.64 5.55
C VAL A 46 -15.84 14.40 6.41
N SER A 47 -16.43 14.58 7.58
CA SER A 47 -16.88 13.50 8.47
C SER A 47 -18.41 13.45 8.49
N TYR A 48 -18.96 12.26 8.74
CA TYR A 48 -20.40 12.07 8.88
C TYR A 48 -20.75 11.71 10.32
N VAL A 49 -21.40 12.62 11.03
CA VAL A 49 -21.90 12.39 12.40
C VAL A 49 -23.28 11.74 12.31
N VAL A 50 -23.46 10.61 12.98
CA VAL A 50 -24.64 9.76 12.87
C VAL A 50 -25.54 9.97 14.07
N ILE A 51 -26.83 10.19 13.82
CA ILE A 51 -27.90 10.25 14.82
C ILE A 51 -28.90 9.13 14.52
N ASP A 52 -29.19 8.30 15.53
CA ASP A 52 -30.27 7.29 15.49
C ASP A 52 -31.57 7.92 16.03
N THR A 53 -32.39 8.41 15.09
CA THR A 53 -33.63 9.13 15.39
C THR A 53 -34.72 8.23 15.97
N SER A 54 -34.57 6.90 15.89
CA SER A 54 -35.48 5.96 16.55
C SER A 54 -35.31 5.95 18.07
N ARG A 55 -34.14 6.38 18.57
CA ARG A 55 -33.77 6.35 19.99
C ARG A 55 -33.60 7.72 20.62
N GLY A 56 -33.18 8.73 19.87
CA GLY A 56 -32.98 10.07 20.39
C GLY A 56 -32.39 11.04 19.37
N THR A 57 -31.92 12.18 19.86
CA THR A 57 -31.32 13.25 19.05
C THR A 57 -29.82 13.40 19.26
N GLU A 58 -29.22 12.58 20.13
CA GLU A 58 -27.79 12.63 20.42
C GLU A 58 -26.98 11.88 19.36
N PRO A 59 -25.78 12.37 18.97
CA PRO A 59 -24.86 11.64 18.12
C PRO A 59 -24.44 10.30 18.72
N VAL A 60 -24.57 9.22 17.94
CA VAL A 60 -24.20 7.86 18.36
C VAL A 60 -22.87 7.41 17.79
N ALA A 61 -22.50 7.91 16.60
CA ALA A 61 -21.27 7.52 15.91
C ALA A 61 -20.75 8.64 14.98
N VAL A 62 -19.49 8.53 14.57
CA VAL A 62 -18.90 9.36 13.52
C VAL A 62 -18.09 8.50 12.55
N PHE A 63 -18.41 8.61 11.26
CA PHE A 63 -17.55 8.16 10.18
C PHE A 63 -16.55 9.29 9.88
N CYS A 64 -15.36 9.18 10.46
CA CYS A 64 -14.38 10.27 10.51
C CYS A 64 -13.33 10.23 9.39
N GLY A 65 -13.50 9.30 8.44
CA GLY A 65 -12.60 9.14 7.31
C GLY A 65 -11.15 8.96 7.76
N ASP A 66 -10.27 9.77 7.18
CA ASP A 66 -8.84 9.78 7.50
C ASP A 66 -8.44 10.97 8.38
N THR A 67 -9.37 11.69 9.00
CA THR A 67 -9.06 12.78 9.93
C THR A 67 -8.63 12.25 11.30
N LEU A 68 -9.38 11.29 11.85
CA LEU A 68 -9.12 10.67 13.15
C LEU A 68 -9.02 9.15 12.98
N PHE A 69 -8.00 8.53 13.55
CA PHE A 69 -7.84 7.08 13.62
C PHE A 69 -7.89 6.58 15.06
N VAL A 70 -7.92 5.26 15.23
CA VAL A 70 -7.70 4.65 16.54
C VAL A 70 -6.22 4.76 16.91
N GLY A 71 -5.91 5.65 17.84
CA GLY A 71 -4.55 5.91 18.35
C GLY A 71 -3.68 6.80 17.46
N ASP A 72 -4.22 7.42 16.40
CA ASP A 72 -3.48 8.36 15.56
C ASP A 72 -4.43 9.33 14.82
N VAL A 73 -3.88 10.16 13.94
CA VAL A 73 -4.62 11.09 13.07
C VAL A 73 -4.11 11.03 11.62
N GLY A 74 -4.86 11.64 10.71
CA GLY A 74 -4.50 11.73 9.29
C GLY A 74 -3.17 12.43 9.06
N ARG A 75 -2.38 11.93 8.09
CA ARG A 75 -1.21 12.65 7.60
C ARG A 75 -1.63 13.87 6.73
N PRO A 76 -1.06 15.06 6.94
CA PRO A 76 -1.41 16.27 6.17
C PRO A 76 -0.48 16.56 4.98
N ASP A 77 0.53 15.73 4.72
CA ASP A 77 1.63 15.99 3.80
C ASP A 77 1.46 15.37 2.39
N LEU A 78 0.28 14.83 2.07
CA LEU A 78 0.00 14.26 0.74
C LEU A 78 -0.09 15.30 -0.38
N PHE A 79 -0.27 16.58 -0.03
CA PHE A 79 -0.35 17.70 -0.98
C PHE A 79 0.94 18.54 -0.92
N PRO A 80 1.77 18.50 -1.97
CA PRO A 80 3.05 19.21 -1.98
C PRO A 80 2.90 20.71 -1.65
N GLY A 81 3.70 21.18 -0.69
CA GLY A 81 3.72 22.59 -0.27
C GLY A 81 2.55 23.03 0.62
N ARG A 82 1.63 22.14 0.99
CA ARG A 82 0.46 22.45 1.84
C ARG A 82 0.45 21.75 3.19
N ALA A 83 1.51 21.00 3.52
CA ALA A 83 1.58 20.18 4.73
C ALA A 83 1.28 20.99 6.01
N HIS A 84 1.85 22.19 6.15
CA HIS A 84 1.59 23.07 7.30
C HIS A 84 0.13 23.55 7.34
N GLU A 85 -0.41 24.05 6.23
CA GLU A 85 -1.80 24.52 6.13
C GLU A 85 -2.80 23.41 6.49
N LEU A 86 -2.53 22.20 6.00
CA LEU A 86 -3.37 21.03 6.24
C LEU A 86 -3.22 20.50 7.67
N ALA A 87 -2.03 20.53 8.26
CA ALA A 87 -1.82 20.19 9.67
C ALA A 87 -2.55 21.18 10.60
N ASP A 88 -2.50 22.47 10.27
CA ASP A 88 -3.21 23.55 10.96
C ASP A 88 -4.73 23.33 10.93
N SER A 89 -5.25 23.00 9.75
CA SER A 89 -6.65 22.66 9.53
C SER A 89 -7.06 21.39 10.28
N LEU A 90 -6.20 20.37 10.30
CA LEU A 90 -6.41 19.13 11.03
C LEU A 90 -6.57 19.38 12.53
N TYR A 91 -5.71 20.21 13.12
CA TYR A 91 -5.81 20.60 14.53
C TYR A 91 -7.18 21.20 14.84
N THR A 92 -7.64 22.16 14.03
CA THR A 92 -8.97 22.78 14.16
C THR A 92 -10.09 21.74 14.00
N SER A 93 -10.03 20.88 12.97
CA SER A 93 -11.02 19.83 12.74
C SER A 93 -11.14 18.86 13.93
N LEU A 94 -10.03 18.52 14.57
CA LEU A 94 -10.02 17.65 15.74
C LEU A 94 -10.57 18.39 16.96
N HIS A 95 -9.92 19.48 17.38
CA HIS A 95 -10.18 20.12 18.66
C HIS A 95 -11.49 20.92 18.70
N ASP A 96 -11.85 21.58 17.59
CA ASP A 96 -13.03 22.46 17.56
C ASP A 96 -14.30 21.72 17.10
N LYS A 97 -14.17 20.54 16.50
CA LYS A 97 -15.31 19.77 15.96
C LYS A 97 -15.40 18.36 16.54
N LEU A 98 -14.52 17.44 16.13
CA LEU A 98 -14.66 16.02 16.47
C LEU A 98 -14.59 15.76 17.98
N LEU A 99 -13.68 16.44 18.69
CA LEU A 99 -13.56 16.31 20.14
C LEU A 99 -14.69 16.99 20.91
N ASN A 100 -15.58 17.74 20.27
CA ASN A 100 -16.77 18.28 20.93
C ASN A 100 -17.98 17.31 20.89
N LEU A 101 -17.85 16.19 20.19
CA LEU A 101 -18.85 15.12 20.21
C LEU A 101 -18.94 14.43 21.60
N PRO A 102 -20.08 13.79 21.93
CA PRO A 102 -20.24 13.04 23.17
C PRO A 102 -19.17 11.96 23.33
N GLU A 103 -18.67 11.73 24.55
CA GLU A 103 -17.60 10.74 24.80
C GLU A 103 -17.99 9.30 24.39
N HIS A 104 -19.28 8.99 24.40
CA HIS A 104 -19.81 7.68 24.02
C HIS A 104 -19.90 7.48 22.50
N CYS A 105 -19.78 8.55 21.70
CA CYS A 105 -19.88 8.50 20.25
C CYS A 105 -18.80 7.57 19.68
N GLU A 106 -19.22 6.56 18.93
CA GLU A 106 -18.33 5.59 18.30
C GLU A 106 -17.53 6.22 17.16
N VAL A 107 -16.27 5.85 17.05
CA VAL A 107 -15.34 6.37 16.03
C VAL A 107 -15.10 5.28 15.00
N TYR A 108 -15.53 5.53 13.76
CA TYR A 108 -15.35 4.68 12.60
C TYR A 108 -14.41 5.34 11.58
N PRO A 109 -13.10 5.07 11.64
CA PRO A 109 -12.16 5.55 10.64
C PRO A 109 -12.28 4.80 9.31
N ALA A 110 -11.75 5.39 8.23
CA ALA A 110 -11.65 4.72 6.93
C ALA A 110 -10.46 3.75 6.84
N HIS A 111 -9.45 3.90 7.71
CA HIS A 111 -8.26 3.05 7.75
C HIS A 111 -7.91 2.58 9.18
N ALA A 112 -7.08 1.54 9.26
CA ALA A 112 -6.54 0.95 10.49
C ALA A 112 -5.08 0.50 10.26
N ALA A 113 -4.48 -0.20 11.23
CA ALA A 113 -3.10 -0.71 11.16
C ALA A 113 -2.74 -1.31 9.79
N GLY A 114 -1.59 -0.90 9.26
CA GLY A 114 -1.07 -1.33 7.95
C GLY A 114 -1.37 -0.37 6.80
N SER A 115 -2.24 0.64 6.99
CA SER A 115 -2.39 1.75 6.03
C SER A 115 -1.24 2.75 6.13
N LEU A 116 -0.97 3.44 5.02
CA LEU A 116 0.05 4.49 4.88
C LEU A 116 -0.50 5.91 5.08
N CYS A 117 -1.80 6.03 5.42
CA CYS A 117 -2.48 7.30 5.69
C CYS A 117 -2.26 7.83 7.11
N GLY A 118 -1.74 7.00 8.03
CA GLY A 118 -1.39 7.36 9.41
C GLY A 118 0.01 6.85 9.77
N ARG A 119 0.58 7.36 10.87
CA ARG A 119 1.93 6.99 11.36
C ARG A 119 1.92 5.68 12.16
N ALA A 120 0.96 5.51 13.07
CA ALA A 120 0.96 4.45 14.08
C ALA A 120 -0.46 3.98 14.46
N MET A 121 -1.30 3.70 13.47
CA MET A 121 -2.68 3.24 13.72
C MET A 121 -2.73 1.90 14.45
N ALA A 122 -3.65 1.79 15.41
CA ALA A 122 -3.91 0.54 16.13
C ALA A 122 -4.59 -0.53 15.24
N ALA A 123 -4.43 -1.80 15.61
CA ALA A 123 -5.10 -2.92 14.94
C ALA A 123 -6.62 -2.95 15.19
N LYS A 124 -7.08 -2.26 16.24
CA LYS A 124 -8.49 -2.13 16.59
C LYS A 124 -9.18 -1.23 15.54
N ARG A 125 -10.31 -1.69 14.99
CA ARG A 125 -10.99 -1.04 13.86
C ARG A 125 -11.97 0.08 14.24
N GLN A 126 -12.30 0.21 15.52
CA GLN A 126 -13.25 1.20 16.02
C GLN A 126 -12.88 1.61 17.45
N SER A 127 -13.26 2.82 17.85
CA SER A 127 -13.02 3.38 19.18
C SER A 127 -14.20 4.25 19.63
N THR A 128 -14.00 5.11 20.62
CA THR A 128 -14.95 6.17 20.99
C THR A 128 -14.23 7.50 21.15
N ILE A 129 -14.95 8.60 21.00
CA ILE A 129 -14.41 9.95 21.22
C ILE A 129 -13.78 10.06 22.61
N GLY A 130 -14.44 9.52 23.64
CA GLY A 130 -13.93 9.54 25.01
C GLY A 130 -12.64 8.75 25.20
N TYR A 131 -12.45 7.65 24.46
CA TYR A 131 -11.22 6.86 24.53
C TYR A 131 -10.07 7.56 23.79
N GLU A 132 -10.32 8.07 22.58
CA GLU A 132 -9.31 8.78 21.80
C GLU A 132 -8.82 10.04 22.53
N LYS A 133 -9.72 10.83 23.15
CA LYS A 133 -9.32 11.97 24.01
C LYS A 133 -8.31 11.59 25.10
N ARG A 134 -8.42 10.38 25.65
CA ARG A 134 -7.61 9.94 26.80
C ARG A 134 -6.31 9.28 26.39
N TYR A 135 -6.24 8.65 25.21
CA TYR A 135 -5.16 7.73 24.86
C TYR A 135 -4.57 7.92 23.47
N ASN A 136 -5.10 8.84 22.66
CA ASN A 136 -4.51 9.16 21.36
C ASN A 136 -3.43 10.22 21.57
N ASP A 137 -2.17 9.81 21.43
CA ASP A 137 -1.00 10.67 21.72
C ASP A 137 -1.00 11.96 20.90
N ALA A 138 -1.49 11.92 19.65
CA ALA A 138 -1.57 13.10 18.80
C ALA A 138 -2.52 14.18 19.36
N LEU A 139 -3.57 13.76 20.08
CA LEU A 139 -4.56 14.67 20.67
C LEU A 139 -4.08 15.31 21.98
N HIS A 140 -2.97 14.83 22.55
CA HIS A 140 -2.39 15.39 23.78
C HIS A 140 -1.45 16.56 23.52
N ILE A 141 -1.01 16.75 22.28
CA ILE A 141 -0.17 17.89 21.89
C ILE A 141 -1.04 19.16 21.89
N GLN A 142 -0.94 19.97 22.94
CA GLN A 142 -1.78 21.17 23.13
C GLN A 142 -1.25 22.39 22.37
N ASP A 143 0.06 22.45 22.13
CA ASP A 143 0.65 23.54 21.36
C ASP A 143 0.43 23.27 19.87
N ARG A 144 -0.18 24.22 19.17
CA ARG A 144 -0.59 24.07 17.78
C ARG A 144 0.61 23.92 16.84
N GLU A 145 1.69 24.65 17.10
CA GLU A 145 2.92 24.58 16.29
C GLU A 145 3.67 23.27 16.54
N GLU A 146 3.69 22.79 17.80
CA GLU A 146 4.21 21.46 18.13
C GLU A 146 3.42 20.34 17.43
N PHE A 147 2.09 20.44 17.40
CA PHE A 147 1.24 19.48 16.70
C PHE A 147 1.56 19.44 15.20
N ILE A 148 1.63 20.62 14.57
CA ILE A 148 2.00 20.76 13.16
C ILE A 148 3.38 20.16 12.91
N ALA A 149 4.39 20.56 13.68
CA ALA A 149 5.75 20.07 13.54
C ALA A 149 5.82 18.54 13.68
N SER A 150 5.05 17.95 14.59
CA SER A 150 5.00 16.50 14.78
C SER A 150 4.52 15.77 13.51
N LEU A 151 3.58 16.36 12.76
CA LEU A 151 2.94 15.77 11.59
C LEU A 151 3.59 16.16 10.26
N THR A 152 4.58 17.06 10.28
CA THR A 152 5.29 17.52 9.08
C THR A 152 6.78 17.20 9.08
N THR A 153 7.31 16.65 10.17
CA THR A 153 8.73 16.31 10.32
C THR A 153 8.93 14.79 10.29
N ASP A 154 9.94 14.32 9.55
CA ASP A 154 10.33 12.91 9.42
C ASP A 154 9.17 11.95 9.03
N MET A 155 8.20 12.46 8.27
CA MET A 155 7.08 11.67 7.79
C MET A 155 7.55 10.62 6.77
N PRO A 156 7.00 9.38 6.83
CA PRO A 156 7.27 8.37 5.81
C PRO A 156 6.93 8.90 4.41
N PRO A 157 7.71 8.57 3.37
CA PRO A 157 7.46 9.07 2.02
C PRO A 157 6.03 8.74 1.57
N ALA A 158 5.36 9.72 0.98
CA ALA A 158 4.05 9.53 0.38
C ALA A 158 4.17 8.60 -0.84
N PRO A 159 3.28 7.60 -0.99
CA PRO A 159 3.27 6.79 -2.19
C PRO A 159 3.00 7.61 -3.46
N ASP A 160 3.86 7.46 -4.47
CA ASP A 160 3.72 8.15 -5.76
C ASP A 160 2.36 7.90 -6.45
N HIS A 161 1.80 6.70 -6.28
CA HIS A 161 0.52 6.33 -6.87
C HIS A 161 -0.72 6.97 -6.23
N PHE A 162 -0.61 7.56 -5.03
CA PHE A 162 -1.77 8.19 -4.38
C PHE A 162 -2.32 9.34 -5.22
N GLY A 163 -1.45 10.15 -5.84
CA GLY A 163 -1.89 11.20 -6.76
C GLY A 163 -2.67 10.65 -7.97
N ARG A 164 -2.29 9.47 -8.49
CA ARG A 164 -3.05 8.79 -9.55
C ARG A 164 -4.43 8.36 -9.05
N CYS A 165 -4.50 7.73 -7.88
CA CYS A 165 -5.77 7.30 -7.28
C CYS A 165 -6.71 8.49 -7.03
N SER A 166 -6.22 9.58 -6.43
CA SER A 166 -6.99 10.80 -6.23
C SER A 166 -7.50 11.39 -7.55
N ALA A 167 -6.67 11.39 -8.60
CA ALA A 167 -7.08 11.86 -9.92
C ALA A 167 -8.13 10.96 -10.59
N ILE A 168 -8.05 9.63 -10.40
CA ILE A 168 -9.08 8.68 -10.85
C ILE A 168 -10.39 8.91 -10.09
N ASN A 169 -10.33 8.99 -8.75
CA ASN A 169 -11.49 9.21 -7.90
C ASN A 169 -12.18 10.53 -8.22
N GLY A 170 -11.43 11.61 -8.44
CA GLY A 170 -11.99 12.92 -8.79
C GLY A 170 -12.66 12.94 -10.17
N ARG A 171 -12.11 12.21 -11.16
CA ARG A 171 -12.73 12.10 -12.50
C ARG A 171 -13.94 11.15 -12.54
N GLY A 172 -14.01 10.22 -11.60
CA GLY A 172 -14.92 9.09 -11.63
C GLY A 172 -14.22 7.86 -12.19
N PRO A 173 -14.05 6.78 -11.41
CA PRO A 173 -13.40 5.56 -11.88
C PRO A 173 -14.23 4.86 -12.96
N ALA A 174 -13.56 4.05 -13.78
CA ALA A 174 -14.24 3.15 -14.69
C ALA A 174 -15.11 2.14 -13.90
N LEU A 175 -16.25 1.77 -14.47
CA LEU A 175 -17.11 0.77 -13.84
C LEU A 175 -16.44 -0.60 -13.95
N VAL A 176 -16.45 -1.38 -12.86
CA VAL A 176 -15.90 -2.75 -12.85
C VAL A 176 -16.49 -3.61 -13.97
N SER A 177 -17.77 -3.41 -14.29
CA SER A 177 -18.46 -4.12 -15.37
C SER A 177 -17.95 -3.77 -16.77
N SER A 178 -17.25 -2.64 -16.96
CA SER A 178 -16.61 -2.27 -18.23
C SER A 178 -15.13 -2.65 -18.28
N LEU A 179 -14.55 -3.13 -17.17
CA LEU A 179 -13.15 -3.53 -17.11
C LEU A 179 -12.94 -4.90 -17.79
N PRO A 180 -11.75 -5.18 -18.32
CA PRO A 180 -11.46 -6.46 -18.95
C PRO A 180 -11.60 -7.62 -17.95
N THR A 181 -12.21 -8.70 -18.40
CA THR A 181 -12.18 -9.99 -17.70
C THR A 181 -10.99 -10.79 -18.22
N PRO A 182 -10.08 -11.26 -17.36
CA PRO A 182 -8.88 -11.93 -17.82
C PRO A 182 -9.21 -13.29 -18.44
N ARG A 183 -8.62 -13.56 -19.61
CA ARG A 183 -8.74 -14.84 -20.32
C ARG A 183 -7.63 -15.80 -19.92
N ALA A 184 -7.93 -17.09 -19.82
CA ALA A 184 -6.91 -18.12 -19.71
C ALA A 184 -6.14 -18.19 -21.04
N LEU A 185 -4.81 -18.11 -21.00
CA LEU A 185 -3.97 -18.30 -22.18
C LEU A 185 -3.08 -19.53 -21.99
N ALA A 186 -3.05 -20.39 -23.00
CA ALA A 186 -2.12 -21.50 -23.05
C ALA A 186 -0.66 -20.98 -23.11
N PRO A 187 0.35 -21.75 -22.66
CA PRO A 187 1.70 -21.23 -22.46
C PRO A 187 2.34 -20.51 -23.65
N HIS A 188 2.22 -21.04 -24.88
CA HIS A 188 2.78 -20.37 -26.06
C HIS A 188 2.06 -19.07 -26.43
N GLU A 189 0.75 -18.98 -26.21
CA GLU A 189 -0.02 -17.76 -26.43
C GLU A 189 0.28 -16.71 -25.34
N PHE A 190 0.43 -17.16 -24.09
CA PHE A 190 0.90 -16.32 -22.99
C PHE A 190 2.30 -15.77 -23.30
N ALA A 191 3.23 -16.60 -23.76
CA ALA A 191 4.58 -16.19 -24.14
C ALA A 191 4.58 -15.15 -25.28
N ALA A 192 3.75 -15.36 -26.30
CA ALA A 192 3.57 -14.41 -27.39
C ALA A 192 3.05 -13.06 -26.86
N SER A 193 2.05 -13.09 -25.98
CA SER A 193 1.51 -11.89 -25.34
C SER A 193 2.56 -11.17 -24.49
N ALA A 194 3.29 -11.90 -23.66
CA ALA A 194 4.33 -11.39 -22.76
C ALA A 194 5.51 -10.75 -23.49
N SER A 195 5.74 -11.09 -24.76
CA SER A 195 6.79 -10.48 -25.58
C SER A 195 6.45 -9.08 -26.08
N ARG A 196 5.20 -8.64 -25.94
CA ARG A 196 4.75 -7.31 -26.40
C ARG A 196 5.18 -6.22 -25.43
N HIS A 197 5.62 -5.09 -25.98
CA HIS A 197 6.07 -3.93 -25.20
C HIS A 197 4.99 -3.26 -24.35
N ASP A 198 3.72 -3.50 -24.64
CA ASP A 198 2.57 -2.96 -23.92
C ASP A 198 2.02 -3.89 -22.83
N THR A 199 2.72 -5.00 -22.54
CA THR A 199 2.35 -5.94 -21.49
C THR A 199 3.37 -5.98 -20.35
N VAL A 200 2.92 -6.41 -19.17
CA VAL A 200 3.75 -6.77 -18.02
C VAL A 200 3.27 -8.09 -17.41
N ILE A 201 4.18 -8.84 -16.81
CA ILE A 201 3.83 -10.07 -16.09
C ILE A 201 3.82 -9.77 -14.60
N VAL A 202 2.71 -10.07 -13.94
CA VAL A 202 2.59 -10.02 -12.48
C VAL A 202 2.44 -11.46 -11.98
N ASP A 203 3.42 -11.92 -11.23
CA ASP A 203 3.44 -13.25 -10.63
C ASP A 203 3.11 -13.14 -9.16
N VAL A 204 1.94 -13.65 -8.78
CA VAL A 204 1.39 -13.51 -7.42
C VAL A 204 1.61 -14.74 -6.55
N ARG A 205 2.39 -15.71 -7.05
CA ARG A 205 2.74 -16.92 -6.31
C ARG A 205 3.66 -16.60 -5.14
N PRO A 206 3.76 -17.51 -4.15
CA PRO A 206 4.69 -17.37 -3.05
C PRO A 206 6.13 -17.10 -3.52
N TYR A 207 6.87 -16.25 -2.81
CA TYR A 207 8.25 -15.91 -3.21
C TYR A 207 9.16 -17.14 -3.38
N SER A 208 8.90 -18.22 -2.63
CA SER A 208 9.62 -19.49 -2.75
C SER A 208 9.32 -20.19 -4.07
N ALA A 209 8.07 -20.15 -4.54
CA ALA A 209 7.66 -20.71 -5.83
C ALA A 209 8.18 -19.86 -7.01
N PHE A 210 8.17 -18.53 -6.87
CA PHE A 210 8.79 -17.60 -7.82
C PHE A 210 10.30 -17.83 -7.91
N GLY A 211 10.97 -17.96 -6.76
CA GLY A 211 12.40 -18.24 -6.65
C GLY A 211 12.80 -19.54 -7.33
N GLY A 212 11.98 -20.58 -7.14
CA GLY A 212 12.15 -21.90 -7.75
C GLY A 212 12.05 -21.86 -9.27
N GLN A 213 11.06 -21.20 -9.85
CA GLN A 213 10.97 -20.94 -11.30
C GLN A 213 9.95 -19.84 -11.62
N HIS A 214 10.30 -18.93 -12.54
CA HIS A 214 9.40 -17.86 -13.01
C HIS A 214 9.68 -17.48 -14.47
N ILE A 215 8.78 -16.67 -15.04
CA ILE A 215 8.93 -16.11 -16.39
C ILE A 215 9.81 -14.86 -16.32
N ALA A 216 10.80 -14.76 -17.22
CA ALA A 216 11.70 -13.61 -17.28
C ALA A 216 10.92 -12.28 -17.40
N GLY A 217 11.31 -11.29 -16.60
CA GLY A 217 10.69 -9.97 -16.61
C GLY A 217 9.45 -9.81 -15.73
N ALA A 218 9.01 -10.86 -15.04
CA ALA A 218 7.88 -10.78 -14.12
C ALA A 218 8.18 -9.96 -12.85
N PHE A 219 7.14 -9.32 -12.30
CA PHE A 219 7.16 -8.77 -10.94
C PHE A 219 6.76 -9.86 -9.95
N SER A 220 7.57 -10.10 -8.91
CA SER A 220 7.25 -11.03 -7.83
C SER A 220 6.37 -10.33 -6.77
N LEU A 221 5.05 -10.44 -6.89
CA LEU A 221 4.08 -9.77 -6.01
C LEU A 221 3.20 -10.79 -5.27
N ASP A 222 3.80 -11.47 -4.29
CA ASP A 222 3.15 -12.51 -3.48
C ASP A 222 1.82 -12.04 -2.86
N MET A 223 0.74 -12.81 -3.04
CA MET A 223 -0.57 -12.55 -2.41
C MET A 223 -0.53 -12.60 -0.88
N ALA A 224 0.36 -13.39 -0.28
CA ALA A 224 0.53 -13.40 1.17
C ALA A 224 1.24 -12.13 1.69
N GLY A 225 1.82 -11.35 0.79
CA GLY A 225 2.33 -10.01 1.06
C GLY A 225 1.25 -8.93 0.93
N ASN A 226 1.67 -7.67 0.83
CA ASN A 226 0.78 -6.53 0.60
C ASN A 226 0.66 -6.24 -0.90
N LEU A 227 0.11 -7.20 -1.67
CA LEU A 227 -0.02 -7.13 -3.13
C LEU A 227 -0.60 -5.80 -3.63
N PRO A 228 -1.77 -5.31 -3.15
CA PRO A 228 -2.34 -4.06 -3.64
C PRO A 228 -1.37 -2.89 -3.49
N THR A 229 -0.78 -2.71 -2.31
CA THR A 229 0.11 -1.58 -2.04
C THR A 229 1.31 -1.59 -2.97
N PHE A 230 2.02 -2.73 -3.06
CA PHE A 230 3.22 -2.80 -3.89
C PHE A 230 2.90 -2.76 -5.38
N ALA A 231 1.80 -3.38 -5.83
CA ALA A 231 1.37 -3.28 -7.22
C ALA A 231 1.07 -1.82 -7.60
N GLY A 232 0.35 -1.10 -6.73
CA GLY A 232 0.06 0.32 -6.90
C GLY A 232 1.33 1.15 -7.12
N TRP A 233 2.39 0.81 -6.40
CA TRP A 233 3.71 1.48 -6.48
C TRP A 233 4.46 1.12 -7.74
N VAL A 234 4.61 -0.18 -8.06
CA VAL A 234 5.64 -0.61 -9.02
C VAL A 234 5.13 -1.01 -10.39
N VAL A 235 3.84 -1.37 -10.50
CA VAL A 235 3.26 -1.83 -11.77
C VAL A 235 2.84 -0.61 -12.60
N PRO A 236 3.26 -0.51 -13.87
CA PRO A 236 2.82 0.57 -14.76
C PRO A 236 1.32 0.41 -15.09
N PRO A 237 0.47 1.42 -14.82
CA PRO A 237 -1.00 1.31 -14.96
C PRO A 237 -1.50 1.33 -16.41
N ASP A 238 -0.66 1.77 -17.35
CA ASP A 238 -0.95 1.84 -18.79
C ASP A 238 -0.74 0.50 -19.51
N LYS A 239 -0.06 -0.45 -18.86
CA LYS A 239 0.27 -1.76 -19.43
C LYS A 239 -0.85 -2.77 -19.21
N ASP A 240 -1.00 -3.67 -20.17
CA ASP A 240 -1.81 -4.87 -20.01
C ASP A 240 -1.11 -5.86 -19.07
N ILE A 241 -1.80 -6.28 -18.02
CA ILE A 241 -1.28 -7.20 -17.01
C ILE A 241 -1.61 -8.63 -17.41
N LEU A 242 -0.57 -9.45 -17.48
CA LEU A 242 -0.61 -10.90 -17.62
C LEU A 242 -0.31 -11.55 -16.27
N LEU A 243 -1.26 -12.29 -15.73
CA LEU A 243 -1.20 -12.82 -14.37
C LEU A 243 -0.64 -14.25 -14.34
N VAL A 244 0.24 -14.53 -13.38
CA VAL A 244 0.65 -15.89 -13.03
C VAL A 244 0.24 -16.16 -11.59
N THR A 245 -0.59 -17.18 -11.37
CA THR A 245 -1.11 -17.58 -10.05
C THR A 245 -0.64 -18.99 -9.67
N ALA A 246 -0.82 -19.38 -8.41
CA ALA A 246 -0.51 -20.75 -7.97
C ALA A 246 -1.57 -21.73 -8.48
N ASP A 247 -2.82 -21.29 -8.50
CA ASP A 247 -3.97 -22.00 -9.06
C ASP A 247 -4.99 -21.02 -9.67
N ALA A 248 -5.91 -21.55 -10.48
CA ALA A 248 -6.91 -20.73 -11.19
C ALA A 248 -7.94 -20.07 -10.25
N GLY A 249 -8.13 -20.57 -9.03
CA GLY A 249 -9.05 -20.02 -8.04
C GLY A 249 -8.59 -18.66 -7.51
N GLN A 250 -7.28 -18.38 -7.51
CA GLN A 250 -6.70 -17.11 -7.08
C GLN A 250 -6.89 -15.96 -8.07
N VAL A 251 -7.26 -16.24 -9.33
CA VAL A 251 -7.33 -15.22 -10.39
C VAL A 251 -8.29 -14.09 -10.04
N SER A 252 -9.51 -14.43 -9.58
CA SER A 252 -10.52 -13.41 -9.26
C SER A 252 -10.07 -12.48 -8.14
N GLU A 253 -9.51 -13.05 -7.06
CA GLU A 253 -9.06 -12.27 -5.91
C GLU A 253 -7.87 -11.36 -6.26
N ALA A 254 -6.88 -11.89 -6.99
CA ALA A 254 -5.74 -11.10 -7.45
C ALA A 254 -6.16 -9.93 -8.35
N VAL A 255 -7.12 -10.15 -9.26
CA VAL A 255 -7.68 -9.11 -10.12
C VAL A 255 -8.39 -8.03 -9.31
N ASP A 256 -9.21 -8.42 -8.33
CA ASP A 256 -9.91 -7.47 -7.46
C ASP A 256 -8.91 -6.63 -6.65
N TRP A 257 -7.85 -7.25 -6.14
CA TRP A 257 -6.79 -6.56 -5.39
C TRP A 257 -5.99 -5.58 -6.24
N LEU A 258 -5.70 -5.93 -7.50
CA LEU A 258 -5.06 -5.04 -8.46
C LEU A 258 -5.97 -3.83 -8.80
N ARG A 259 -7.26 -4.08 -9.06
CA ARG A 259 -8.25 -3.01 -9.35
C ARG A 259 -8.41 -2.01 -8.20
N ARG A 260 -8.30 -2.46 -6.94
CA ARG A 260 -8.38 -1.58 -5.76
C ARG A 260 -7.32 -0.46 -5.72
N VAL A 261 -6.24 -0.62 -6.48
CA VAL A 261 -5.16 0.38 -6.59
C VAL A 261 -5.03 0.97 -8.01
N GLY A 262 -6.08 0.81 -8.82
CA GLY A 262 -6.18 1.32 -10.18
C GLY A 262 -5.40 0.52 -11.23
N MET A 263 -5.03 -0.73 -10.93
CA MET A 263 -4.43 -1.66 -11.90
C MET A 263 -5.52 -2.42 -12.64
N ASP A 264 -6.28 -1.70 -13.47
CA ASP A 264 -7.53 -2.18 -14.05
C ASP A 264 -7.35 -3.12 -15.27
N ARG A 265 -6.17 -3.07 -15.90
CA ARG A 265 -5.89 -3.70 -17.20
C ARG A 265 -5.40 -5.15 -17.08
N THR A 266 -5.99 -5.95 -16.19
CA THR A 266 -5.67 -7.38 -16.12
C THR A 266 -6.42 -8.14 -17.22
N VAL A 267 -5.72 -8.50 -18.30
CA VAL A 267 -6.33 -8.99 -19.56
C VAL A 267 -6.24 -10.50 -19.75
N ALA A 268 -5.31 -11.16 -19.06
CA ALA A 268 -5.09 -12.60 -19.18
C ALA A 268 -4.36 -13.20 -17.98
N TYR A 269 -4.44 -14.52 -17.85
CA TYR A 269 -3.65 -15.30 -16.90
C TYR A 269 -3.10 -16.58 -17.56
N LEU A 270 -2.02 -17.11 -17.00
CA LEU A 270 -1.37 -18.32 -17.49
C LEU A 270 -2.19 -19.57 -17.13
N GLU A 271 -2.76 -20.22 -18.15
CA GLU A 271 -3.47 -21.48 -17.98
C GLU A 271 -2.51 -22.59 -17.53
N GLY A 272 -2.88 -23.31 -16.46
CA GLY A 272 -2.05 -24.39 -15.89
C GLY A 272 -0.78 -23.92 -15.16
N GLY A 273 -0.59 -22.60 -15.01
CA GLY A 273 0.51 -22.00 -14.24
C GLY A 273 1.91 -22.39 -14.74
N MET A 274 2.90 -22.23 -13.87
CA MET A 274 4.30 -22.51 -14.23
C MET A 274 4.58 -23.99 -14.57
N ALA A 275 3.75 -24.92 -14.08
CA ALA A 275 3.87 -26.32 -14.46
C ALA A 275 3.60 -26.51 -15.96
N ALA A 276 2.49 -25.96 -16.46
CA ALA A 276 2.17 -25.99 -17.89
C ALA A 276 3.21 -25.24 -18.74
N TRP A 277 3.71 -24.09 -18.25
CA TRP A 277 4.81 -23.35 -18.89
C TRP A 277 6.05 -24.21 -19.08
N ALA A 278 6.48 -24.90 -18.02
CA ALA A 278 7.65 -25.79 -18.07
C ALA A 278 7.42 -27.00 -18.98
N THR A 279 6.24 -27.64 -18.92
CA THR A 279 5.88 -28.76 -19.80
C THR A 279 5.84 -28.35 -21.28
N ALA A 280 5.48 -27.10 -21.58
CA ALA A 280 5.54 -26.54 -22.93
C ALA A 280 6.98 -26.23 -23.42
N GLY A 281 8.01 -26.48 -22.61
CA GLY A 281 9.41 -26.29 -22.99
C GLY A 281 9.83 -24.82 -23.09
N LEU A 282 9.08 -23.90 -22.47
CA LEU A 282 9.37 -22.47 -22.49
C LEU A 282 10.44 -22.09 -21.46
N PRO A 283 11.23 -21.03 -21.72
CA PRO A 283 12.36 -20.68 -20.86
C PRO A 283 11.89 -20.23 -19.48
N ILE A 284 12.62 -20.66 -18.46
CA ILE A 284 12.43 -20.23 -17.07
C ILE A 284 13.62 -19.42 -16.56
N ARG A 285 13.38 -18.69 -15.49
CA ARG A 285 14.39 -18.01 -14.66
C ARG A 285 14.25 -18.47 -13.22
N HIS A 286 15.33 -18.27 -12.47
CA HIS A 286 15.43 -18.61 -11.06
C HIS A 286 15.85 -17.37 -10.29
N LEU A 287 15.36 -17.24 -9.06
CA LEU A 287 15.85 -16.27 -8.09
C LEU A 287 16.30 -17.10 -6.87
N PRO A 288 17.61 -17.36 -6.70
CA PRO A 288 18.12 -18.13 -5.58
C PRO A 288 17.63 -17.58 -4.24
N GLN A 289 17.26 -18.49 -3.33
CA GLN A 289 16.78 -18.18 -1.99
C GLN A 289 17.86 -18.58 -0.99
N LEU A 290 18.47 -17.62 -0.29
CA LEU A 290 19.43 -17.92 0.77
C LEU A 290 18.73 -17.99 2.12
N SER A 291 19.17 -18.94 2.93
CA SER A 291 19.02 -18.92 4.37
C SER A 291 19.87 -17.81 5.02
N ALA A 292 19.63 -17.55 6.30
CA ALA A 292 20.43 -16.62 7.07
C ALA A 292 21.91 -17.06 7.17
N GLN A 293 22.16 -18.37 7.25
CA GLN A 293 23.50 -18.94 7.32
C GLN A 293 24.25 -18.72 6.00
N GLU A 294 23.61 -19.02 4.87
CA GLU A 294 24.22 -18.81 3.55
C GLU A 294 24.49 -17.32 3.29
N LEU A 295 23.63 -16.41 3.79
CA LEU A 295 23.88 -14.97 3.73
C LEU A 295 25.17 -14.61 4.47
N GLU A 296 25.33 -15.04 5.72
CA GLU A 296 26.54 -14.78 6.52
C GLU A 296 27.79 -15.37 5.88
N GLU A 297 27.73 -16.62 5.41
CA GLU A 297 28.83 -17.26 4.70
C GLU A 297 29.20 -16.51 3.42
N THR A 298 28.21 -16.03 2.67
CA THR A 298 28.44 -15.25 1.43
C THR A 298 29.11 -13.92 1.73
N VAL A 299 28.62 -13.18 2.73
CA VAL A 299 29.18 -11.87 3.13
C VAL A 299 30.60 -12.04 3.69
N ALA A 300 30.87 -13.11 4.43
CA ALA A 300 32.19 -13.41 4.97
C ALA A 300 33.19 -13.82 3.86
N ALA A 301 32.75 -14.60 2.87
CA ALA A 301 33.59 -15.10 1.79
C ALA A 301 33.84 -14.08 0.68
N HIS A 302 32.88 -13.19 0.41
CA HIS A 302 32.92 -12.26 -0.72
C HIS A 302 32.75 -10.81 -0.24
N ALA A 303 33.87 -10.14 0.04
CA ALA A 303 33.86 -8.74 0.48
C ALA A 303 33.24 -7.75 -0.54
N GLY A 304 33.04 -8.17 -1.79
CA GLY A 304 32.37 -7.39 -2.85
C GLY A 304 30.87 -7.66 -3.00
N ALA A 305 30.27 -8.54 -2.19
CA ALA A 305 28.82 -8.74 -2.20
C ALA A 305 28.10 -7.52 -1.61
N ILE A 306 26.97 -7.16 -2.21
CA ILE A 306 26.15 -6.02 -1.81
C ILE A 306 24.88 -6.54 -1.15
N VAL A 307 24.65 -6.18 0.11
CA VAL A 307 23.38 -6.45 0.80
C VAL A 307 22.47 -5.24 0.64
N VAL A 308 21.29 -5.41 0.05
CA VAL A 308 20.29 -4.34 -0.14
C VAL A 308 19.10 -4.60 0.75
N ASP A 309 18.87 -3.72 1.72
CA ASP A 309 17.70 -3.77 2.60
C ASP A 309 16.56 -2.95 2.00
N THR A 310 15.45 -3.64 1.74
CA THR A 310 14.26 -3.10 1.06
C THR A 310 13.13 -2.72 1.98
N ARG A 311 13.36 -2.76 3.31
CA ARG A 311 12.42 -2.30 4.32
C ARG A 311 12.23 -0.77 4.28
N ALA A 312 11.25 -0.28 5.03
CA ALA A 312 11.05 1.16 5.18
C ALA A 312 12.25 1.79 5.95
N PRO A 313 12.55 3.09 5.74
CA PRO A 313 13.66 3.76 6.41
C PRO A 313 13.66 3.60 7.95
N ALA A 314 12.50 3.70 8.58
CA ALA A 314 12.36 3.52 10.03
C ALA A 314 12.72 2.09 10.49
N GLU A 315 12.33 1.06 9.72
CA GLU A 315 12.71 -0.34 10.03
C GLU A 315 14.22 -0.55 9.91
N TYR A 316 14.87 0.13 8.97
CA TYR A 316 16.32 0.06 8.77
C TYR A 316 17.10 0.78 9.88
N LEU A 317 16.68 2.02 10.21
CA LEU A 317 17.30 2.85 11.25
C LEU A 317 17.16 2.22 12.64
N ALA A 318 16.07 1.48 12.90
CA ALA A 318 15.90 0.78 14.17
C ALA A 318 16.96 -0.32 14.36
N ALA A 319 17.18 -1.14 13.33
CA ALA A 319 18.24 -2.15 13.28
C ALA A 319 18.36 -2.74 11.86
N HIS A 320 19.58 -2.99 11.38
CA HIS A 320 19.85 -3.52 10.04
C HIS A 320 21.06 -4.45 9.99
N ILE A 321 21.20 -5.19 8.89
CA ILE A 321 22.36 -6.06 8.68
C ILE A 321 23.59 -5.19 8.41
N ARG A 322 24.72 -5.53 9.04
CA ARG A 322 25.97 -4.79 8.92
C ARG A 322 26.35 -4.52 7.46
N LYS A 323 26.73 -3.27 7.16
CA LYS A 323 27.15 -2.80 5.81
C LYS A 323 26.09 -2.99 4.71
N SER A 324 24.82 -3.20 5.06
CA SER A 324 23.75 -3.19 4.06
C SER A 324 23.48 -1.77 3.54
N ILE A 325 22.87 -1.68 2.36
CA ILE A 325 22.44 -0.44 1.74
C ILE A 325 20.92 -0.32 1.93
N SER A 326 20.46 0.77 2.52
CA SER A 326 19.04 1.09 2.61
C SER A 326 18.50 1.59 1.26
N MET A 327 17.63 0.79 0.65
CA MET A 327 16.92 1.13 -0.58
C MET A 327 15.53 0.52 -0.54
N GLN A 328 14.55 1.29 -0.09
CA GLN A 328 13.16 0.84 0.01
C GLN A 328 12.68 0.24 -1.32
N VAL A 329 11.87 -0.82 -1.26
CA VAL A 329 11.52 -1.60 -2.46
C VAL A 329 11.02 -0.76 -3.64
N ALA A 330 10.23 0.28 -3.41
CA ALA A 330 9.74 1.17 -4.48
C ALA A 330 10.85 1.94 -5.20
N ASP A 331 11.88 2.33 -4.45
CA ASP A 331 12.97 3.17 -4.91
C ASP A 331 13.90 2.42 -5.87
N ILE A 332 13.91 1.09 -5.83
CA ILE A 332 14.66 0.28 -6.78
C ILE A 332 14.31 0.65 -8.24
N ARG A 333 13.08 1.11 -8.52
CA ARG A 333 12.69 1.56 -9.87
C ARG A 333 13.56 2.69 -10.43
N THR A 334 14.08 3.55 -9.56
CA THR A 334 14.82 4.78 -9.91
C THR A 334 16.27 4.75 -9.42
N ARG A 335 16.54 4.13 -8.27
CA ARG A 335 17.85 4.08 -7.60
C ARG A 335 18.69 2.84 -7.91
N PHE A 336 18.20 1.89 -8.72
CA PHE A 336 19.01 0.71 -9.11
C PHE A 336 20.37 1.05 -9.73
N GLY A 337 20.54 2.24 -10.32
CA GLY A 337 21.82 2.69 -10.88
C GLY A 337 22.91 2.97 -9.84
N GLU A 338 22.56 3.05 -8.55
CA GLU A 338 23.51 3.19 -7.45
C GLU A 338 24.25 1.89 -7.12
N LEU A 339 23.75 0.75 -7.62
CA LEU A 339 24.31 -0.57 -7.35
C LEU A 339 25.17 -1.06 -8.52
N ASP A 340 26.26 -1.77 -8.22
CA ASP A 340 27.09 -2.43 -9.22
C ASP A 340 26.38 -3.68 -9.77
N LYS A 341 26.04 -3.66 -11.06
CA LYS A 341 25.37 -4.77 -11.75
C LYS A 341 26.21 -6.04 -11.85
N SER A 342 27.53 -5.92 -11.75
CA SER A 342 28.45 -7.05 -11.82
C SER A 342 28.65 -7.73 -10.47
N ALA A 343 28.35 -7.04 -9.38
CA ALA A 343 28.45 -7.56 -8.03
C ALA A 343 27.32 -8.54 -7.70
N GLU A 344 27.61 -9.44 -6.76
CA GLU A 344 26.60 -10.28 -6.15
C GLU A 344 25.68 -9.44 -5.27
N THR A 345 24.38 -9.39 -5.59
CA THR A 345 23.40 -8.58 -4.87
C THR A 345 22.47 -9.47 -4.06
N LEU A 346 22.50 -9.32 -2.74
CA LEU A 346 21.71 -10.06 -1.76
C LEU A 346 20.60 -9.13 -1.24
N VAL A 347 19.36 -9.41 -1.60
CA VAL A 347 18.23 -8.54 -1.28
C VAL A 347 17.53 -9.07 -0.04
N VAL A 348 17.33 -8.21 0.97
CA VAL A 348 16.71 -8.54 2.25
C VAL A 348 15.52 -7.62 2.54
N CYS A 349 14.52 -8.16 3.24
CA CYS A 349 13.46 -7.37 3.86
C CYS A 349 13.12 -7.98 5.23
N SER A 350 11.94 -7.71 5.82
CA SER A 350 11.59 -8.34 7.11
C SER A 350 11.42 -9.86 7.02
N THR A 351 10.71 -10.37 6.01
CA THR A 351 10.33 -11.81 5.90
C THR A 351 10.59 -12.47 4.55
N GLY A 352 11.09 -11.75 3.54
CA GLY A 352 11.43 -12.28 2.20
C GLY A 352 10.54 -11.83 1.04
N ASN A 353 9.33 -11.32 1.33
CA ASN A 353 8.37 -10.91 0.29
C ASN A 353 8.81 -9.67 -0.51
N ARG A 354 9.07 -8.56 0.20
CA ARG A 354 9.50 -7.29 -0.42
C ARG A 354 10.84 -7.42 -1.12
N SER A 355 11.75 -8.23 -0.57
CA SER A 355 13.05 -8.48 -1.18
C SER A 355 12.93 -9.31 -2.46
N SER A 356 11.99 -10.25 -2.55
CA SER A 356 11.70 -10.95 -3.82
C SER A 356 11.19 -9.99 -4.90
N LEU A 357 10.30 -9.06 -4.54
CA LEU A 357 9.86 -7.99 -5.44
C LEU A 357 11.04 -7.13 -5.91
N GLY A 358 11.85 -6.64 -4.96
CA GLY A 358 13.05 -5.84 -5.25
C GLY A 358 14.03 -6.57 -6.16
N ALA A 359 14.30 -7.84 -5.88
CA ALA A 359 15.14 -8.70 -6.69
C ALA A 359 14.58 -8.88 -8.12
N SER A 360 13.27 -9.11 -8.26
CA SER A 360 12.63 -9.22 -9.58
C SER A 360 12.80 -7.95 -10.42
N MET A 361 12.73 -6.77 -9.79
CA MET A 361 12.98 -5.49 -10.47
C MET A 361 14.46 -5.30 -10.82
N LEU A 362 15.40 -5.70 -9.98
CA LEU A 362 16.83 -5.67 -10.32
C LEU A 362 17.13 -6.60 -11.51
N MET A 363 16.56 -7.82 -11.53
CA MET A 363 16.69 -8.75 -12.66
C MET A 363 16.14 -8.14 -13.96
N GLN A 364 15.00 -7.44 -13.91
CA GLN A 364 14.46 -6.69 -15.06
C GLN A 364 15.43 -5.60 -15.58
N ARG A 365 16.30 -5.05 -14.71
CA ARG A 365 17.32 -4.04 -15.07
C ARG A 365 18.69 -4.64 -15.44
N GLY A 366 18.76 -5.96 -15.61
CA GLY A 366 19.94 -6.67 -16.09
C GLY A 366 20.95 -7.03 -14.99
N PHE A 367 20.54 -7.04 -13.72
CA PHE A 367 21.35 -7.65 -12.66
C PHE A 367 21.25 -9.16 -12.80
N MET A 368 22.40 -9.82 -13.00
CA MET A 368 22.46 -11.25 -13.29
C MET A 368 22.76 -12.12 -12.07
N ASN A 369 23.39 -11.55 -11.04
CA ASN A 369 23.70 -12.24 -9.79
C ASN A 369 22.90 -11.64 -8.62
N VAL A 370 21.58 -11.82 -8.66
CA VAL A 370 20.67 -11.38 -7.60
C VAL A 370 20.17 -12.58 -6.84
N LYS A 371 20.11 -12.47 -5.51
CA LYS A 371 19.56 -13.51 -4.65
C LYS A 371 18.64 -12.89 -3.58
N ASN A 372 17.59 -13.62 -3.22
CA ASN A 372 16.66 -13.22 -2.16
C ASN A 372 17.05 -13.88 -0.84
N VAL A 373 16.99 -13.15 0.26
CA VAL A 373 17.18 -13.71 1.61
C VAL A 373 15.84 -14.18 2.15
N ALA A 374 15.64 -15.49 2.20
CA ALA A 374 14.42 -16.11 2.69
C ALA A 374 14.27 -15.92 4.21
N GLY A 375 13.07 -15.59 4.67
CA GLY A 375 12.81 -15.28 6.07
C GLY A 375 13.31 -13.89 6.51
N GLY A 376 14.07 -13.19 5.66
CA GLY A 376 14.52 -11.81 5.87
C GLY A 376 15.26 -11.58 7.19
N VAL A 377 15.19 -10.34 7.70
CA VAL A 377 15.78 -9.93 8.97
C VAL A 377 15.19 -10.73 10.15
N THR A 378 13.91 -11.09 10.11
CA THR A 378 13.29 -11.92 11.16
C THR A 378 13.97 -13.29 11.26
N GLY A 379 14.17 -13.96 10.13
CA GLY A 379 14.88 -15.24 10.08
C GLY A 379 16.36 -15.11 10.46
N TYR A 380 17.00 -14.01 10.05
CA TYR A 380 18.39 -13.71 10.38
C TYR A 380 18.65 -13.55 11.89
N VAL A 381 17.79 -12.80 12.59
CA VAL A 381 17.84 -12.68 14.05
C VAL A 381 17.51 -14.01 14.73
N ALA A 382 16.51 -14.74 14.24
CA ALA A 382 16.14 -16.05 14.79
C ALA A 382 17.27 -17.09 14.67
N ALA A 383 18.15 -16.95 13.67
CA ALA A 383 19.35 -17.77 13.52
C ALA A 383 20.50 -17.39 14.47
N GLY A 384 20.34 -16.33 15.29
CA GLY A 384 21.32 -15.89 16.28
C GLY A 384 22.33 -14.86 15.77
N PHE A 385 22.12 -14.32 14.56
CA PHE A 385 23.00 -13.29 14.01
C PHE A 385 22.61 -11.89 14.50
N SER A 386 23.62 -11.02 14.61
CA SER A 386 23.47 -9.67 15.18
C SER A 386 23.18 -8.62 14.11
N LEU A 387 22.36 -7.64 14.48
CA LEU A 387 22.12 -6.43 13.70
C LEU A 387 22.96 -5.27 14.23
N GLU A 388 23.18 -4.26 13.39
CA GLU A 388 23.69 -2.95 13.76
C GLU A 388 22.54 -1.95 13.90
N SER A 389 22.74 -0.90 14.71
CA SER A 389 21.80 0.22 14.91
C SER A 389 22.37 1.49 14.32
#